data_AF-A0A662GC72-F1
#
_entry.id   AF-A0A662GC72-F1
#
_cell.length_a   1.000
_cell.length_b   1.000
_cell.length_c   1.000
_cell.angle_alpha   90.00
_cell.angle_beta   90.00
_cell.angle_gamma   90.00
#
_symmetry.space_group_name_H-M   'P 1'
#
loop_
_entity.id
_entity.type
_entity.pdbx_description
1 polymer ?
#
loop_
_entity_poly.entity_id
_entity_poly.type
_entity_poly.pdbx_seq_one_letter_code
_entity_poly.pdbx_strand_id
1 'polypeptide(L)' 'FGKAALLEFMRANGIELMIRAHEYFPTGVYTYFEGTLLSVFSCRYYPATTPKAILVTEGEWKPVMLD' A
#
# COMPACT_ATOMS: atom_id res chain seq x y z
N PHE A 1 10.60 6.24 -4.69
CA PHE A 1 10.56 7.11 -5.89
C PHE A 1 9.59 8.27 -5.63
N GLY A 2 9.67 9.35 -6.40
CA GLY A 2 8.76 10.50 -6.28
C GLY A 2 7.46 10.35 -7.08
N LYS A 3 6.49 11.24 -6.83
CA LYS A 3 5.16 11.25 -7.47
C LYS A 3 5.24 11.23 -9.00
N ALA A 4 6.12 12.04 -9.60
CA ALA A 4 6.24 12.15 -11.05
C ALA A 4 6.58 10.81 -11.74
N ALA A 5 7.60 10.11 -11.23
CA ALA A 5 8.01 8.81 -11.75
C ALA A 5 6.91 7.74 -11.62
N LEU A 6 6.17 7.76 -10.51
CA LEU A 6 5.02 6.87 -10.31
C LEU A 6 3.94 7.12 -11.36
N LEU A 7 3.53 8.38 -11.53
CA LEU A 7 2.45 8.74 -12.44
C LEU A 7 2.81 8.46 -13.91
N GLU A 8 4.07 8.69 -14.28
CA GLU A 8 4.56 8.33 -15.61
C GLU A 8 4.45 6.82 -15.85
N PHE A 9 4.94 6.01 -14.91
CA PHE A 9 4.86 4.55 -14.99
C PHE A 9 3.41 4.06 -15.05
N MET A 10 2.55 4.57 -14.16
CA MET A 10 1.14 4.17 -14.10
C MET A 10 0.39 4.52 -15.38
N ARG A 11 0.56 5.75 -15.90
CA ARG A 11 -0.07 6.19 -17.15
C ARG A 11 0.40 5.36 -18.35
N ALA A 12 1.70 5.06 -18.43
CA ALA A 12 2.25 4.28 -19.55
C ALA A 12 1.74 2.83 -19.57
N ASN A 13 1.26 2.30 -18.45
CA ASN A 13 0.84 0.90 -18.30
C ASN A 13 -0.66 0.73 -18.01
N GLY A 14 -1.45 1.80 -17.99
CA GLY A 14 -2.87 1.73 -17.65
C GLY A 14 -3.15 1.22 -16.23
N ILE A 15 -2.27 1.55 -15.27
CA ILE A 15 -2.39 1.13 -13.86
C ILE A 15 -3.07 2.26 -13.06
N GLU A 16 -4.05 1.90 -12.25
CA GLU A 16 -4.81 2.87 -11.42
C GLU A 16 -4.37 2.88 -9.94
N LEU A 17 -3.78 1.78 -9.47
CA LEU A 17 -3.32 1.62 -8.09
C LEU A 17 -2.02 0.83 -8.06
N MET A 18 -1.02 1.33 -7.34
CA MET A 18 0.20 0.57 -7.03
C MET A 18 0.20 0.14 -5.56
N ILE A 19 0.47 -1.14 -5.30
CA ILE A 19 0.61 -1.67 -3.94
C ILE A 19 2.05 -2.17 -3.78
N ARG A 20 2.72 -1.74 -2.71
CA ARG A 20 4.06 -2.20 -2.33
C ARG A 20 4.14 -2.54 -0.84
N ALA A 21 5.29 -3.03 -0.41
CA ALA A 21 5.62 -3.25 1.00
C ALA A 21 6.98 -2.61 1.34
N HIS A 22 7.86 -3.37 2.00
CA HIS A 22 9.25 -3.06 2.37
C HIS A 22 9.45 -2.07 3.54
N GLU A 23 8.71 -0.96 3.59
CA GLU A 23 8.86 0.04 4.65
C GLU A 23 8.00 -0.27 5.90
N TYR A 24 8.52 0.07 7.08
CA TYR A 24 7.84 -0.14 8.36
C TYR A 24 6.81 0.96 8.63
N PHE A 25 5.55 0.56 8.83
CA PHE A 25 4.45 1.42 9.29
C PHE A 25 3.74 0.80 10.49
N PRO A 26 3.71 1.47 11.66
CA PRO A 26 3.03 0.96 12.86
C PRO A 26 1.54 0.65 12.61
N THR A 27 0.88 1.41 11.75
CA THR A 27 -0.54 1.24 11.38
C THR A 27 -0.81 0.07 10.43
N GLY A 28 0.24 -0.58 9.91
CA GLY A 28 0.17 -1.70 8.95
C GLY A 28 -0.11 -1.29 7.51
N VAL A 29 -0.63 -0.09 7.27
CA VAL A 29 -0.87 0.48 5.93
C VAL A 29 -0.58 1.97 5.96
N TYR A 30 0.03 2.45 4.87
CA TYR A 30 0.22 3.87 4.60
C TYR A 30 -0.09 4.19 3.14
N THR A 31 -0.66 5.37 2.89
CA THR A 31 -1.06 5.83 1.56
C THR A 31 -0.20 7.03 1.15
N TYR A 32 0.42 6.95 -0.02
CA TYR A 32 1.14 8.05 -0.64
C TYR A 32 0.31 8.67 -1.76
N PHE A 33 0.67 9.91 -2.14
CA PHE A 33 0.24 10.56 -3.38
C PHE A 33 -1.28 10.46 -3.64
N GLU A 34 -2.07 10.90 -2.65
CA GLU A 34 -3.54 10.91 -2.73
C GLU A 34 -4.15 9.51 -2.95
N GLY A 35 -3.49 8.45 -2.44
CA GLY A 35 -4.01 7.09 -2.48
C GLY A 35 -3.59 6.27 -3.71
N THR A 36 -2.83 6.84 -4.64
CA THR A 36 -2.35 6.12 -5.84
C THR A 36 -1.27 5.07 -5.54
N LEU A 37 -0.60 5.18 -4.39
CA LEU A 37 0.38 4.21 -3.91
C LEU A 37 0.09 3.79 -2.48
N LEU A 38 -0.15 2.49 -2.28
CA LEU A 38 -0.31 1.87 -0.98
C LEU A 38 0.98 1.18 -0.56
N SER A 39 1.37 1.37 0.70
CA SER A 39 2.39 0.57 1.34
C SER A 39 1.76 -0.28 2.44
N VAL A 40 1.84 -1.60 2.31
CA VAL A 40 1.34 -2.56 3.29
C VAL A 40 2.48 -3.17 4.08
N PHE A 41 2.26 -3.36 5.38
CA PHE A 41 3.20 -3.96 6.30
C PHE A 41 2.49 -5.02 7.15
N SER A 42 2.94 -6.27 6.99
CA SER A 42 2.26 -7.47 7.51
C SER A 42 3.06 -8.19 8.61
N CYS A 43 4.14 -7.61 9.12
CA CYS A 43 5.00 -8.26 10.11
C CYS A 43 4.56 -7.93 11.54
N ARG A 44 4.05 -8.93 12.28
CA ARG A 44 3.61 -8.75 13.68
C ARG A 44 4.74 -8.62 14.71
N TYR A 45 5.98 -8.95 14.31
CA TYR A 45 7.12 -8.98 15.24
C TYR A 45 7.89 -7.66 15.31
N TYR A 46 7.47 -6.64 14.56
CA TYR A 46 8.01 -5.29 14.70
C TYR A 46 7.33 -4.54 15.86
N PRO A 47 8.08 -3.76 16.66
CA PRO A 47 7.52 -3.09 17.85
C PRO A 47 6.33 -2.20 17.51
N ALA A 48 5.22 -2.33 18.24
CA ALA A 48 4.00 -1.53 18.08
C ALA A 48 3.36 -1.61 16.67
N THR A 49 3.52 -2.75 15.99
CA THR A 49 2.89 -2.98 14.68
C THR A 49 1.48 -3.53 14.83
N THR A 50 0.55 -2.95 14.09
CA THR A 50 -0.75 -3.53 13.76
C THR A 50 -0.67 -4.12 12.35
N PRO A 51 -0.31 -5.39 12.16
CA PRO A 51 -0.05 -5.96 10.84
C PRO A 51 -1.34 -6.01 10.02
N LYS A 52 -1.22 -5.72 8.72
CA LYS A 52 -2.35 -5.70 7.80
C LYS A 52 -2.04 -6.40 6.49
N ALA A 53 -3.09 -6.83 5.81
CA ALA A 53 -3.10 -7.13 4.39
C ALA A 53 -4.01 -6.15 3.65
N ILE A 54 -3.91 -6.11 2.33
CA ILE A 54 -4.87 -5.40 1.47
C ILE A 54 -5.73 -6.46 0.80
N LEU A 55 -7.04 -6.42 1.06
CA LEU A 55 -8.01 -7.20 0.30
C LEU A 55 -8.46 -6.37 -0.90
N VAL A 56 -8.27 -6.91 -2.11
CA VAL A 56 -8.74 -6.30 -3.36
C VAL A 56 -9.91 -7.11 -3.89
N THR A 57 -11.03 -6.43 -4.14
CA THR A 57 -12.23 -6.96 -4.78
C THR A 57 -12.50 -6.15 -6.05
N GLU A 58 -13.53 -6.50 -6.83
CA GLU A 58 -13.83 -5.83 -8.10
C GLU A 58 -13.95 -4.30 -7.95
N GLY A 59 -12.91 -3.58 -8.36
CA GLY A 59 -12.82 -2.11 -8.33
C GLY A 59 -12.51 -1.49 -6.97
N GLU A 60 -12.37 -2.27 -5.91
CA GLU A 60 -12.22 -1.75 -4.54
C GLU A 60 -11.08 -2.43 -3.79
N TRP A 61 -10.52 -1.71 -2.82
CA TRP A 61 -9.57 -2.28 -1.87
C TRP A 61 -9.88 -1.84 -0.45
N LYS A 62 -9.56 -2.69 0.52
CA LYS A 62 -9.63 -2.34 1.94
C LYS A 62 -8.50 -2.98 2.75
N PRO A 63 -8.00 -2.28 3.78
CA PRO A 63 -7.10 -2.89 4.74
C PRO A 63 -7.83 -3.93 5.58
N VAL A 64 -7.22 -5.10 5.78
CA VAL A 64 -7.70 -6.12 6.71
C VAL A 64 -6.64 -6.35 7.78
N MET A 65 -7.07 -6.52 9.02
CA MET A 65 -6.21 -6.87 10.14
C MET A 65 -5.70 -8.30 9.98
N LEU A 66 -4.47 -8.55 10.41
CA LEU A 66 -3.90 -9.89 10.52
C LEU A 66 -3.68 -10.21 12.00
N ASP A 67 -4.15 -11.37 12.43
CA ASP A 67 -4.07 -11.84 13.83
C ASP A 67 -2.77 -12.61 14.10
#